data_AF-A0A3C1XZR1-F1
#
_entry.id   AF-A0A3C1XZR1-F1
#
_cell.length_a   1.000
_cell.length_b   1.000
_cell.length_c   1.000
_cell.angle_alpha   90.00
_cell.angle_beta   90.00
_cell.angle_gamma   90.00
#
_symmetry.space_group_name_H-M   'P 1'
#
loop_
_entity.id
_entity.type
_entity.pdbx_description
1 polymer ?
#
loop_
_entity_poly.entity_id
_entity_poly.type
_entity_poly.pdbx_seq_one_letter_code
_entity_poly.pdbx_strand_id
1 'polypeptide(L)'
;MNFIKALGSIRPNEKRLGKAISPPPCERGVPLYPLRYGIADYAWDKEMFPRLNTEGYPTLAAGKAYGLRTLRPGSYVYLCYFEHGRMWTQHYQVTEDIKFARIWWSYDDDQDATPGRISHPATVGAQTYLFAPDANTAETVHLLVSDTLLSHRTLWAIEINDGGLRDALCTQCRPAGNPYQEHIFDATLLGQAAPELVSPSGHGAPKPFEWSEIQFSEEAPNHHNVLGNMYIALLPRKDFTPLVVALQDPIGVASELHYLIARSVTRKTEYAGRNAHKLQSATLIRNYFEEMKKQAGKNPDLGHMIVKQQNLVNYASAMLFPGVYAKEIEAFDSAIAAAVMDSISWVRLIDPSRLLGKALH
;
A
#
# COMPACT_ATOMS: atom_id res chain seq x y z
N MET A 1 -12.82 28.13 14.16
CA MET A 1 -12.20 27.53 15.37
C MET A 1 -10.77 28.00 15.46
N ASN A 2 -10.34 28.49 16.62
CA ASN A 2 -8.92 28.68 16.91
C ASN A 2 -8.32 27.30 17.21
N PHE A 3 -7.21 26.94 16.55
CA PHE A 3 -6.47 25.71 16.84
C PHE A 3 -5.20 26.02 17.64
N ILE A 4 -4.73 25.05 18.42
CA ILE A 4 -3.45 25.16 19.14
C ILE A 4 -2.37 24.50 18.29
N LYS A 5 -1.16 25.06 18.29
CA LYS A 5 -0.02 24.46 17.59
C LYS A 5 0.26 23.06 18.14
N ALA A 6 0.48 22.12 17.21
CA ALA A 6 0.90 20.77 17.52
C ALA A 6 2.32 20.77 18.09
N LEU A 7 2.66 19.77 18.91
CA LEU A 7 3.97 19.66 19.54
C LEU A 7 4.84 18.63 18.81
N GLY A 8 6.07 19.01 18.50
CA GLY A 8 7.08 18.11 17.94
C GLY A 8 7.95 17.51 19.04
N SER A 9 8.36 16.25 18.87
CA SER A 9 9.38 15.66 19.74
C SER A 9 10.70 16.44 19.68
N ILE A 10 11.34 16.61 20.83
CA ILE A 10 12.58 17.38 20.92
C ILE A 10 13.74 16.60 20.32
N ARG A 11 14.54 17.25 19.46
CA ARG A 11 15.70 16.62 18.83
C ARG A 11 16.74 16.25 19.91
N PRO A 12 17.25 15.00 19.94
CA PRO A 12 18.19 14.55 20.97
C PRO A 12 19.40 15.47 21.15
N ASN A 13 19.93 16.03 20.06
CA ASN A 13 21.17 16.82 20.06
C ASN A 13 20.96 18.33 20.07
N GLU A 14 19.73 18.79 20.27
CA GLU A 14 19.45 20.22 20.33
C GLU A 14 19.92 20.81 21.67
N LYS A 15 20.83 21.80 21.60
CA LYS A 15 21.32 22.51 22.78
C LYS A 15 20.15 23.28 23.42
N ARG A 16 19.74 22.85 24.61
CA ARG A 16 18.75 23.61 25.40
C ARG A 16 19.45 24.70 26.21
N LEU A 17 18.97 25.93 26.10
CA LEU A 17 19.35 27.03 27.00
C LEU A 17 19.13 26.59 28.46
N GLY A 18 20.20 26.64 29.27
CA GLY A 18 20.16 26.31 30.70
C GLY A 18 20.27 24.82 31.07
N LYS A 19 20.41 23.89 30.11
CA LYS A 19 20.75 22.48 30.41
C LYS A 19 22.14 22.15 29.84
N ALA A 20 23.01 21.57 30.67
CA ALA A 20 24.35 21.19 30.27
C ALA A 20 24.33 20.21 29.07
N ILE A 21 25.40 20.24 28.28
CA ILE A 21 25.64 19.36 27.13
C ILE A 21 25.63 17.92 27.65
N SER A 22 24.46 17.30 27.61
CA SER A 22 24.31 15.88 27.91
C SER A 22 24.86 15.13 26.68
N PRO A 23 25.55 13.99 26.85
CA PRO A 23 25.86 13.12 25.72
C PRO A 23 24.56 12.86 24.93
N PRO A 24 24.63 12.70 23.59
CA PRO A 24 23.46 12.59 22.74
C PRO A 24 22.50 11.58 23.37
N PRO A 25 21.25 11.94 23.69
CA PRO A 25 20.27 10.98 24.16
C PRO A 25 20.20 9.88 23.10
N CYS A 26 20.66 8.68 23.44
CA CYS A 26 20.25 7.51 22.69
C CYS A 26 18.72 7.50 22.78
N GLU A 27 18.01 7.54 21.66
CA GLU A 27 16.55 7.40 21.67
C GLU A 27 16.23 6.09 22.39
N ARG A 28 15.65 6.21 23.58
CA ARG A 28 15.13 5.07 24.34
C ARG A 28 13.68 4.90 23.95
N GLY A 29 13.31 3.71 23.51
CA GLY A 29 11.96 3.46 23.04
C GLY A 29 11.71 2.00 22.75
N VAL A 30 10.46 1.69 22.41
CA VAL A 30 10.03 0.37 21.97
C VAL A 30 9.89 0.39 20.45
N PRO A 31 10.53 -0.54 19.71
CA PRO A 31 10.47 -0.54 18.27
C PRO A 31 9.09 -1.02 17.78
N LEU A 32 8.52 -0.29 16.83
CA LEU A 32 7.28 -0.64 16.14
C LEU A 32 7.54 -0.66 14.63
N TYR A 33 7.06 -1.70 13.94
CA TYR A 33 7.09 -1.72 12.49
C TYR A 33 5.70 -1.45 11.92
N PRO A 34 5.48 -0.35 11.18
CA PRO A 34 4.18 -0.08 10.59
C PRO A 34 4.03 -0.82 9.25
N LEU A 35 2.91 -1.52 9.11
CA LEU A 35 2.37 -1.97 7.82
C LEU A 35 1.08 -1.21 7.55
N ARG A 36 0.54 -1.31 6.35
CA ARG A 36 -0.78 -0.78 6.02
C ARG A 36 -1.67 -1.84 5.43
N TYR A 37 -2.97 -1.65 5.54
CA TYR A 37 -3.92 -2.37 4.71
C TYR A 37 -3.76 -1.97 3.24
N GLY A 38 -3.80 -2.97 2.36
CA GLY A 38 -3.69 -2.84 0.92
C GLY A 38 -4.46 -3.95 0.20
N ILE A 39 -4.26 -4.08 -1.10
CA ILE A 39 -4.93 -5.08 -1.94
C ILE A 39 -4.01 -6.28 -2.15
N ALA A 40 -4.53 -7.47 -1.87
CA ALA A 40 -3.86 -8.76 -2.04
C ALA A 40 -4.64 -9.74 -2.90
N ASP A 41 -3.95 -10.77 -3.39
CA ASP A 41 -4.57 -11.88 -4.12
C ASP A 41 -5.37 -12.80 -3.19
N TYR A 42 -4.95 -12.93 -1.93
CA TYR A 42 -5.55 -13.80 -0.94
C TYR A 42 -5.75 -13.05 0.37
N ALA A 43 -6.80 -13.41 1.10
CA ALA A 43 -7.03 -12.90 2.44
C ALA A 43 -5.92 -13.39 3.38
N TRP A 44 -5.62 -12.62 4.42
CA TRP A 44 -4.71 -13.08 5.46
C TRP A 44 -5.29 -14.28 6.22
N ASP A 45 -4.39 -15.09 6.77
CA ASP A 45 -4.77 -16.21 7.63
C ASP A 45 -5.33 -15.68 8.96
N LYS A 46 -6.61 -15.94 9.24
CA LYS A 46 -7.29 -15.50 10.46
C LYS A 46 -6.80 -16.21 11.72
N GLU A 47 -6.23 -17.42 11.59
CA GLU A 47 -5.65 -18.13 12.74
C GLU A 47 -4.32 -17.48 13.13
N MET A 48 -3.52 -17.09 12.13
CA MET A 48 -2.25 -16.40 12.33
C MET A 48 -2.42 -14.92 12.73
N PHE A 49 -3.44 -14.26 12.18
CA PHE A 49 -3.72 -12.83 12.38
C PHE A 49 -5.14 -12.58 12.91
N PRO A 50 -5.48 -13.05 14.12
CA PRO A 50 -6.86 -13.08 14.62
C PRO A 50 -7.41 -11.70 14.99
N ARG A 51 -6.55 -10.70 15.14
CA ARG A 51 -6.91 -9.33 15.53
C ARG A 51 -6.86 -8.32 14.39
N LEU A 52 -6.51 -8.77 13.18
CA LEU A 52 -6.69 -7.97 11.98
C LEU A 52 -8.15 -8.03 11.53
N ASN A 53 -8.70 -6.87 11.23
CA ASN A 53 -10.00 -6.74 10.60
C ASN A 53 -9.98 -5.55 9.64
N THR A 54 -10.91 -5.55 8.69
CA THR A 54 -11.15 -4.44 7.76
C THR A 54 -12.57 -3.93 7.95
N GLU A 55 -13.00 -3.76 9.20
CA GLU A 55 -14.31 -3.19 9.48
C GLU A 55 -14.42 -1.80 8.83
N GLY A 56 -15.55 -1.55 8.18
CA GLY A 56 -15.78 -0.32 7.42
C GLY A 56 -15.24 -0.31 5.98
N TYR A 57 -14.47 -1.32 5.55
CA TYR A 57 -14.00 -1.42 4.16
C TYR A 57 -15.06 -2.08 3.27
N PRO A 58 -15.19 -1.70 1.98
CA PRO A 58 -16.15 -2.33 1.08
C PRO A 58 -15.74 -3.78 0.77
N THR A 59 -16.68 -4.64 0.41
CA THR A 59 -16.32 -5.96 -0.13
C THR A 59 -15.76 -5.81 -1.54
N LEU A 60 -14.64 -6.45 -1.83
CA LEU A 60 -14.02 -6.46 -3.17
C LEU A 60 -14.68 -7.52 -4.06
N ALA A 61 -15.08 -7.14 -5.26
CA ALA A 61 -15.74 -7.98 -6.25
C ALA A 61 -14.77 -8.55 -7.29
N ALA A 62 -13.59 -7.95 -7.50
CA ALA A 62 -12.63 -8.34 -8.54
C ALA A 62 -11.78 -9.59 -8.19
N GLY A 63 -12.26 -10.46 -7.29
CA GLY A 63 -11.51 -11.64 -6.84
C GLY A 63 -10.23 -11.30 -6.06
N LYS A 64 -10.16 -10.09 -5.50
CA LYS A 64 -9.08 -9.63 -4.63
C LYS A 64 -9.52 -9.67 -3.17
N ALA A 65 -8.56 -9.59 -2.26
CA ALA A 65 -8.78 -9.49 -0.83
C ALA A 65 -8.02 -8.30 -0.24
N TYR A 66 -8.33 -7.96 1.00
CA TYR A 66 -7.47 -7.09 1.79
C TYR A 66 -6.32 -7.89 2.38
N GLY A 67 -5.13 -7.30 2.31
CA GLY A 67 -3.92 -7.85 2.89
C GLY A 67 -3.06 -6.74 3.49
N LEU A 68 -1.92 -7.11 4.03
CA LEU A 68 -0.94 -6.15 4.53
C LEU A 68 0.12 -5.85 3.46
N ARG A 69 0.58 -4.61 3.48
CA ARG A 69 1.60 -4.06 2.58
C ARG A 69 2.58 -3.23 3.40
N THR A 70 3.83 -3.16 2.95
CA THR A 70 4.74 -2.12 3.45
C THR A 70 4.21 -0.74 3.09
N LEU A 71 4.67 0.27 3.85
CA LEU A 71 4.31 1.65 3.57
C LEU A 71 4.95 2.13 2.27
N ARG A 72 4.28 3.06 1.61
CA ARG A 72 4.66 3.54 0.28
C ARG A 72 5.83 4.52 0.40
N PRO A 73 6.90 4.38 -0.40
CA PRO A 73 7.94 5.41 -0.43
C PRO A 73 7.36 6.80 -0.69
N GLY A 74 7.91 7.81 -0.02
CA GLY A 74 7.44 9.20 -0.08
C GLY A 74 6.28 9.51 0.85
N SER A 75 5.52 8.51 1.34
CA SER A 75 4.47 8.71 2.34
C SER A 75 5.05 9.12 3.70
N TYR A 76 4.21 9.72 4.53
CA TYR A 76 4.55 10.20 5.86
C TYR A 76 3.88 9.35 6.93
N VAL A 77 4.63 9.05 7.99
CA VAL A 77 4.14 8.30 9.15
C VAL A 77 4.20 9.19 10.37
N TYR A 78 3.10 9.23 11.10
CA TYR A 78 2.97 9.96 12.34
C TYR A 78 2.81 8.97 13.49
N LEU A 79 3.65 9.11 14.51
CA LEU A 79 3.50 8.43 15.79
C LEU A 79 3.21 9.51 16.83
N CYS A 80 1.97 9.51 17.30
CA CYS A 80 1.45 10.49 18.25
C CYS A 80 1.28 9.85 19.63
N TYR A 81 1.56 10.59 20.69
CA TYR A 81 1.35 10.13 22.07
C TYR A 81 0.98 11.29 22.98
N PHE A 82 0.30 11.02 24.08
CA PHE A 82 -0.08 12.05 25.04
C PHE A 82 0.91 12.09 26.20
N GLU A 83 1.41 13.29 26.50
CA GLU A 83 2.25 13.56 27.66
C GLU A 83 1.80 14.90 28.26
N HIS A 84 1.57 14.94 29.57
CA HIS A 84 1.09 16.13 30.29
C HIS A 84 -0.17 16.78 29.67
N GLY A 85 -1.10 15.96 29.16
CA GLY A 85 -2.39 16.42 28.60
C GLY A 85 -2.31 17.04 27.21
N ARG A 86 -1.15 16.98 26.54
CA ARG A 86 -0.98 17.42 25.15
C ARG A 86 -0.47 16.28 24.28
N MET A 87 -0.83 16.30 23.01
CA MET A 87 -0.34 15.33 22.03
C MET A 87 1.00 15.76 21.45
N TRP A 88 1.99 14.88 21.57
CA TRP A 88 3.31 15.01 20.97
C TRP A 88 3.38 14.18 19.70
N THR A 89 4.01 14.76 18.67
CA THR A 89 4.08 14.20 17.32
C THR A 89 5.52 13.82 16.99
N GLN A 90 5.69 12.56 16.63
CA GLN A 90 6.87 12.05 15.94
C GLN A 90 6.53 11.86 14.47
N HIS A 91 7.37 12.37 13.57
CA HIS A 91 7.03 12.47 12.16
C HIS A 91 8.17 11.92 11.29
N TYR A 92 7.85 11.04 10.35
CA TYR A 92 8.80 10.36 9.50
C TYR A 92 8.37 10.39 8.05
N GLN A 93 9.33 10.40 7.12
CA GLN A 93 9.09 10.06 5.73
C GLN A 93 9.59 8.64 5.44
N VAL A 94 8.82 7.87 4.69
CA VAL A 94 9.23 6.56 4.17
C VAL A 94 10.17 6.76 2.99
N THR A 95 11.37 6.20 3.06
CA THR A 95 12.38 6.28 2.00
C THR A 95 12.11 5.28 0.88
N GLU A 96 12.84 5.38 -0.24
CA GLU A 96 12.74 4.46 -1.38
C GLU A 96 13.04 3.00 -1.01
N ASP A 97 13.89 2.78 -0.01
CA ASP A 97 14.22 1.47 0.55
C ASP A 97 13.39 1.10 1.79
N ILE A 98 12.21 1.72 1.96
CA ILE A 98 11.23 1.42 3.04
C ILE A 98 11.84 1.55 4.46
N LYS A 99 12.77 2.49 4.63
CA LYS A 99 13.23 2.95 5.95
C LYS A 99 12.44 4.20 6.36
N PHE A 100 12.52 4.54 7.64
CA PHE A 100 11.81 5.66 8.24
C PHE A 100 12.81 6.77 8.56
N ALA A 101 12.83 7.80 7.71
CA ALA A 101 13.64 9.00 7.90
C ALA A 101 12.90 9.99 8.81
N ARG A 102 13.42 10.20 10.02
CA ARG A 102 12.82 11.14 10.98
C ARG A 102 12.91 12.58 10.46
N ILE A 103 11.82 13.32 10.57
CA ILE A 103 11.74 14.75 10.30
C ILE A 103 11.72 15.46 11.65
N TRP A 104 12.79 16.20 11.94
CA TRP A 104 12.91 17.02 13.15
C TRP A 104 12.40 18.42 12.84
N TRP A 105 11.33 18.86 13.50
CA TRP A 105 10.80 20.20 13.29
C TRP A 105 11.81 21.25 13.78
N SER A 106 12.05 22.25 12.94
CA SER A 106 12.82 23.44 13.30
C SER A 106 11.91 24.51 13.91
N TYR A 107 12.50 25.57 14.46
CA TYR A 107 11.73 26.74 14.89
C TYR A 107 10.86 27.32 13.76
N ASP A 108 11.37 27.32 12.52
CA ASP A 108 10.60 27.80 11.37
C ASP A 108 9.43 26.87 11.04
N ASP A 109 9.61 25.55 11.20
CA ASP A 109 8.52 24.58 11.05
C ASP A 109 7.42 24.80 12.10
N ASP A 110 7.79 25.16 13.34
CA ASP A 110 6.81 25.48 14.39
C ASP A 110 6.01 26.75 14.07
N GLN A 111 6.50 27.63 13.20
CA GLN A 111 5.78 28.82 12.73
C GLN A 111 5.04 28.60 11.41
N ASP A 112 5.43 27.60 10.63
CA ASP A 112 4.73 27.23 9.40
C ASP A 112 3.34 26.66 9.70
N ALA A 113 2.41 26.77 8.75
CA ALA A 113 1.09 26.16 8.89
C ALA A 113 1.16 24.62 8.94
N THR A 114 2.21 24.05 8.36
CA THR A 114 2.47 22.62 8.18
C THR A 114 3.84 22.26 8.74
N PRO A 115 3.91 21.79 10.00
CA PRO A 115 5.18 21.50 10.63
C PRO A 115 5.93 20.35 9.93
N GLY A 116 7.23 20.53 9.73
CA GLY A 116 8.10 19.58 9.04
C GLY A 116 8.21 19.81 7.52
N ARG A 117 7.59 20.85 6.98
CA ARG A 117 7.69 21.24 5.56
C ARG A 117 9.06 21.82 5.20
N ILE A 118 9.67 22.55 6.13
CA ILE A 118 10.95 23.26 5.91
C ILE A 118 12.11 22.31 6.21
N SER A 119 11.96 21.48 7.25
CA SER A 119 12.97 20.50 7.62
C SER A 119 13.07 19.33 6.65
N HIS A 120 14.31 18.92 6.37
CA HIS A 120 14.57 17.79 5.50
C HIS A 120 14.52 16.46 6.29
N PRO A 121 13.98 15.38 5.71
CA PRO A 121 14.03 14.05 6.30
C PRO A 121 15.48 13.60 6.51
N ALA A 122 15.78 13.03 7.67
CA ALA A 122 17.11 12.52 8.01
C ALA A 122 17.40 11.17 7.35
N THR A 123 17.52 11.15 6.02
CA THR A 123 17.68 9.92 5.21
C THR A 123 18.93 9.11 5.57
N VAL A 124 20.05 9.76 5.88
CA VAL A 124 21.29 9.10 6.32
C VAL A 124 21.11 8.32 7.63
N GLY A 125 20.22 8.79 8.51
CA GLY A 125 19.89 8.17 9.79
C GLY A 125 18.60 7.34 9.77
N ALA A 126 18.05 7.06 8.58
CA ALA A 126 16.77 6.37 8.45
C ALA A 126 16.81 4.99 9.09
N GLN A 127 15.80 4.69 9.90
CA GLN A 127 15.71 3.45 10.67
C GLN A 127 14.82 2.43 9.97
N THR A 128 15.03 1.14 10.26
CA THR A 128 14.17 0.06 9.74
C THR A 128 12.85 -0.09 10.47
N TYR A 129 12.60 0.71 11.52
CA TYR A 129 11.38 0.70 12.35
C TYR A 129 11.19 2.08 13.00
N LEU A 130 10.05 2.29 13.65
CA LEU A 130 9.74 3.50 14.42
C LEU A 130 10.07 3.30 15.90
N PHE A 131 10.50 4.37 16.59
CA PHE A 131 10.73 4.35 18.03
C PHE A 131 9.55 4.95 18.78
N ALA A 132 8.72 4.10 19.36
CA ALA A 132 7.72 4.56 20.32
C ALA A 132 8.40 5.00 21.63
N PRO A 133 7.89 6.03 22.31
CA PRO A 133 8.39 6.40 23.64
C PRO A 133 8.31 5.23 24.63
N ASP A 134 9.13 5.30 25.67
CA ASP A 134 9.05 4.37 26.81
C ASP A 134 7.65 4.42 27.46
N ALA A 135 7.23 3.29 28.03
CA ALA A 135 5.99 3.15 28.79
C ALA A 135 5.87 4.16 29.94
N ASN A 136 7.00 4.60 30.52
CA ASN A 136 6.98 5.66 31.54
C ASN A 136 6.61 7.04 30.98
N THR A 137 6.83 7.27 29.68
CA THR A 137 6.45 8.51 29.00
C THR A 137 5.04 8.42 28.46
N ALA A 138 4.71 7.32 27.76
CA ALA A 138 3.36 7.08 27.26
C ALA A 138 3.06 5.58 27.18
N GLU A 139 1.96 5.16 27.81
CA GLU A 139 1.47 3.79 27.72
C GLU A 139 0.90 3.47 26.33
N THR A 140 0.28 4.48 25.70
CA THR A 140 -0.42 4.36 24.43
C THR A 140 0.16 5.32 23.40
N VAL A 141 0.30 4.84 22.17
CA VAL A 141 0.64 5.62 20.98
C VAL A 141 -0.46 5.45 19.92
N HIS A 142 -0.56 6.43 19.03
CA HIS A 142 -1.48 6.46 17.90
C HIS A 142 -0.65 6.60 16.63
N LEU A 143 -0.76 5.63 15.71
CA LEU A 143 -0.02 5.63 14.45
C LEU A 143 -0.98 5.90 13.29
N LEU A 144 -0.59 6.79 12.38
CA LEU A 144 -1.29 6.97 11.12
C LEU A 144 -0.29 7.22 9.97
N VAL A 145 -0.76 6.99 8.75
CA VAL A 145 -0.03 7.28 7.51
C VAL A 145 -0.77 8.33 6.69
N SER A 146 -0.02 9.17 5.99
CA SER A 146 -0.56 10.21 5.11
C SER A 146 0.34 10.40 3.90
N ASP A 147 -0.25 10.68 2.74
CA ASP A 147 0.52 11.04 1.53
C ASP A 147 0.98 12.50 1.52
N THR A 148 0.45 13.31 2.44
CA THR A 148 0.79 14.73 2.54
C THR A 148 1.11 15.11 3.98
N LEU A 149 1.92 16.15 4.13
CA LEU A 149 2.23 16.71 5.43
C LEU A 149 0.97 17.29 6.09
N LEU A 150 0.73 16.90 7.33
CA LEU A 150 -0.42 17.37 8.11
C LEU A 150 -0.18 18.76 8.67
N SER A 151 -1.18 19.63 8.51
CA SER A 151 -1.16 20.98 9.09
C SER A 151 -1.28 20.95 10.62
N HIS A 152 -0.85 22.01 11.31
CA HIS A 152 -1.14 22.16 12.74
C HIS A 152 -2.63 22.06 13.07
N ARG A 153 -3.50 22.57 12.18
CA ARG A 153 -4.95 22.46 12.36
C ARG A 153 -5.42 21.01 12.32
N THR A 154 -4.90 20.22 11.38
CA THR A 154 -5.25 18.80 11.24
C THR A 154 -4.72 17.99 12.43
N LEU A 155 -3.48 18.23 12.83
CA LEU A 155 -2.89 17.60 14.02
C LEU A 155 -3.66 17.97 15.29
N TRP A 156 -4.14 19.21 15.41
CA TRP A 156 -5.00 19.62 16.53
C TRP A 156 -6.36 18.92 16.52
N ALA A 157 -6.98 18.74 15.34
CA ALA A 157 -8.23 17.99 15.21
C ALA A 157 -8.05 16.52 15.62
N ILE A 158 -6.91 15.91 15.28
CA ILE A 158 -6.52 14.56 15.76
C ILE A 158 -6.31 14.58 17.29
N GLU A 159 -5.65 15.59 17.84
CA GLU A 159 -5.40 15.72 19.28
C GLU A 159 -6.71 15.73 20.08
N ILE A 160 -7.67 16.57 19.68
CA ILE A 160 -8.98 16.66 20.36
C ILE A 160 -9.99 15.59 19.92
N ASN A 161 -9.60 14.72 18.98
CA ASN A 161 -10.48 13.73 18.36
C ASN A 161 -11.76 14.34 17.77
N ASP A 162 -11.62 15.46 17.08
CA ASP A 162 -12.74 16.18 16.49
C ASP A 162 -13.52 15.26 15.54
N GLY A 163 -14.83 15.13 15.74
CA GLY A 163 -15.67 14.22 14.94
C GLY A 163 -15.29 12.73 14.99
N GLY A 164 -14.41 12.29 15.91
CA GLY A 164 -13.87 10.92 15.91
C GLY A 164 -12.69 10.71 14.95
N LEU A 165 -12.07 11.80 14.47
CA LEU A 165 -10.97 11.79 13.50
C LEU A 165 -9.81 10.88 13.89
N ARG A 166 -9.34 10.96 15.13
CA ARG A 166 -8.22 10.14 15.60
C ARG A 166 -8.58 8.67 15.57
N ASP A 167 -9.77 8.32 16.02
CA ASP A 167 -10.22 6.92 16.11
C ASP A 167 -10.42 6.31 14.71
N ALA A 168 -10.80 7.14 13.72
CA ALA A 168 -10.97 6.71 12.34
C ALA A 168 -9.65 6.54 11.57
N LEU A 169 -8.64 7.38 11.83
CA LEU A 169 -7.39 7.40 11.07
C LEU A 169 -6.23 6.67 11.76
N CYS A 170 -6.23 6.61 13.08
CA CYS A 170 -5.09 6.10 13.83
C CYS A 170 -5.32 4.67 14.30
N THR A 171 -4.30 3.84 14.17
CA THR A 171 -4.23 2.58 14.91
C THR A 171 -3.63 2.86 16.29
N GLN A 172 -4.39 2.56 17.34
CA GLN A 172 -3.93 2.65 18.71
C GLN A 172 -3.05 1.43 19.06
N CYS A 173 -1.90 1.68 19.68
CA CYS A 173 -0.97 0.64 20.11
C CYS A 173 -0.47 0.91 21.52
N ARG A 174 -0.38 -0.14 22.34
CA ARG A 174 0.43 -0.16 23.57
C ARG A 174 1.76 -0.82 23.24
N PRO A 175 2.85 -0.05 23.05
CA PRO A 175 4.13 -0.60 22.59
C PRO A 175 4.70 -1.62 23.57
N ALA A 176 4.57 -1.35 24.87
CA ALA A 176 4.97 -2.22 25.96
C ALA A 176 3.98 -3.38 26.23
N GLY A 177 2.91 -3.48 25.45
CA GLY A 177 1.88 -4.50 25.57
C GLY A 177 2.25 -5.81 24.87
N ASN A 178 1.30 -6.75 24.91
CA ASN A 178 1.40 -8.01 24.18
C ASN A 178 0.90 -7.87 22.72
N PRO A 179 1.19 -8.80 21.81
CA PRO A 179 0.74 -8.72 20.42
C PRO A 179 -0.77 -8.94 20.24
N TYR A 180 -1.52 -9.28 21.30
CA TYR A 180 -2.96 -9.54 21.24
C TYR A 180 -3.77 -8.25 21.42
N GLN A 181 -3.51 -7.28 20.54
CA GLN A 181 -4.21 -6.00 20.44
C GLN A 181 -4.83 -5.87 19.04
N GLU A 182 -5.85 -5.03 18.90
CA GLU A 182 -6.48 -4.82 17.59
C GLU A 182 -5.48 -4.25 16.58
N HIS A 183 -5.48 -4.79 15.35
CA HIS A 183 -4.56 -4.39 14.28
C HIS A 183 -3.06 -4.55 14.59
N ILE A 184 -2.70 -5.32 15.62
CA ILE A 184 -1.32 -5.52 16.07
C ILE A 184 -1.01 -7.01 16.11
N PHE A 185 0.24 -7.35 15.83
CA PHE A 185 0.74 -8.71 15.92
C PHE A 185 2.25 -8.74 16.17
N ASP A 186 2.78 -9.94 16.42
CA ASP A 186 4.20 -10.18 16.71
C ASP A 186 5.06 -9.97 15.46
N ALA A 187 6.16 -9.22 15.56
CA ALA A 187 7.03 -8.95 14.42
C ALA A 187 7.74 -10.19 13.85
N THR A 188 7.75 -11.31 14.56
CA THR A 188 8.21 -12.60 14.02
C THR A 188 7.37 -13.06 12.82
N LEU A 189 6.14 -12.58 12.69
CA LEU A 189 5.23 -12.90 11.58
C LEU A 189 5.38 -11.96 10.37
N LEU A 190 6.36 -11.05 10.39
CA LEU A 190 6.53 -10.02 9.36
C LEU A 190 6.75 -10.61 7.96
N GLY A 191 7.48 -11.74 7.86
CA GLY A 191 7.72 -12.43 6.60
C GLY A 191 6.47 -13.05 5.99
N GLN A 192 5.48 -13.42 6.81
CA GLN A 192 4.17 -13.93 6.36
C GLN A 192 3.21 -12.78 6.04
N ALA A 193 3.32 -11.66 6.75
CA ALA A 193 2.42 -10.51 6.59
C ALA A 193 2.74 -9.66 5.34
N ALA A 194 4.03 -9.46 5.03
CA ALA A 194 4.48 -8.52 4.01
C ALA A 194 5.41 -9.19 2.98
N PRO A 195 4.87 -9.66 1.83
CA PRO A 195 5.66 -10.28 0.76
C PRO A 195 6.78 -9.38 0.24
N GLU A 196 6.61 -8.06 0.31
CA GLU A 196 7.60 -7.07 -0.12
C GLU A 196 8.85 -7.03 0.77
N LEU A 197 8.88 -7.75 1.89
CA LEU A 197 10.04 -7.89 2.76
C LEU A 197 10.71 -9.27 2.64
N VAL A 198 10.19 -10.13 1.76
CA VAL A 198 10.71 -11.47 1.53
C VAL A 198 11.66 -11.44 0.33
N SER A 199 12.91 -11.83 0.59
CA SER A 199 13.90 -12.02 -0.46
C SER A 199 13.62 -13.33 -1.22
N PRO A 200 13.54 -13.32 -2.57
CA PRO A 200 13.26 -14.53 -3.37
C PRO A 200 14.25 -15.68 -3.16
N SER A 201 15.49 -15.35 -2.83
CA SER A 201 16.60 -16.29 -2.63
C SER A 201 16.97 -16.50 -1.16
N GLY A 202 16.21 -15.94 -0.21
CA GLY A 202 16.58 -15.92 1.22
C GLY A 202 17.75 -14.97 1.56
N HIS A 203 18.53 -14.57 0.55
CA HIS A 203 19.61 -13.59 0.59
C HIS A 203 19.45 -12.60 -0.58
N GLY A 204 19.63 -11.31 -0.33
CA GLY A 204 19.48 -10.22 -1.32
C GLY A 204 18.26 -9.34 -1.07
N ALA A 205 18.11 -8.28 -1.88
CA ALA A 205 17.02 -7.32 -1.72
C ALA A 205 15.63 -7.96 -1.84
N PRO A 206 14.65 -7.44 -1.09
CA PRO A 206 13.25 -7.81 -1.27
C PRO A 206 12.76 -7.44 -2.68
N LYS A 207 11.64 -8.04 -3.09
CA LYS A 207 10.98 -7.62 -4.33
C LYS A 207 10.20 -6.31 -4.11
N PRO A 208 10.36 -5.31 -5.00
CA PRO A 208 9.55 -4.11 -4.96
C PRO A 208 8.08 -4.44 -5.23
N PHE A 209 7.22 -3.50 -4.87
CA PHE A 209 5.81 -3.58 -5.21
C PHE A 209 5.64 -3.72 -6.72
N GLU A 210 4.82 -4.66 -7.19
CA GLU A 210 4.53 -4.76 -8.64
C GLU A 210 3.94 -3.45 -9.22
N TRP A 211 3.34 -2.63 -8.36
CA TRP A 211 2.67 -1.39 -8.70
C TRP A 211 3.49 -0.12 -8.47
N SER A 212 4.65 -0.21 -7.81
CA SER A 212 5.51 0.96 -7.60
C SER A 212 6.53 1.06 -8.72
N GLU A 213 6.70 2.26 -9.27
CA GLU A 213 7.81 2.57 -10.19
C GLU A 213 9.16 2.58 -9.46
N ILE A 214 9.15 2.60 -8.12
CA ILE A 214 10.34 2.64 -7.27
C ILE A 214 10.85 1.21 -7.09
N GLN A 215 12.03 0.97 -7.64
CA GLN A 215 12.79 -0.25 -7.41
C GLN A 215 13.52 -0.13 -6.08
N PHE A 216 13.47 -1.18 -5.26
CA PHE A 216 14.24 -1.20 -4.02
C PHE A 216 15.73 -1.30 -4.32
N SER A 217 16.52 -0.53 -3.57
CA SER A 217 17.97 -0.70 -3.53
C SER A 217 18.33 -2.13 -3.10
N GLU A 218 19.50 -2.62 -3.53
CA GLU A 218 20.07 -3.88 -3.03
C GLU A 218 20.22 -3.90 -1.50
N GLU A 219 20.33 -2.73 -0.89
CA GLU A 219 20.46 -2.52 0.56
C GLU A 219 19.11 -2.42 1.31
N ALA A 220 17.99 -2.60 0.62
CA ALA A 220 16.68 -2.54 1.27
C ALA A 220 16.54 -3.65 2.31
N PRO A 221 16.00 -3.34 3.51
CA PRO A 221 15.93 -4.28 4.60
C PRO A 221 14.90 -5.37 4.29
N ASN A 222 15.28 -6.63 4.44
CA ASN A 222 14.32 -7.73 4.46
C ASN A 222 13.75 -7.93 5.87
N HIS A 223 12.75 -8.80 6.01
CA HIS A 223 12.09 -9.04 7.29
C HIS A 223 13.05 -9.54 8.40
N HIS A 224 14.12 -10.28 8.07
CA HIS A 224 15.12 -10.69 9.07
C HIS A 224 15.94 -9.49 9.55
N ASN A 225 16.32 -8.57 8.65
CA ASN A 225 17.03 -7.35 9.03
C ASN A 225 16.17 -6.47 9.93
N VAL A 226 14.90 -6.28 9.56
CA VAL A 226 13.94 -5.51 10.37
C VAL A 226 13.83 -6.13 11.77
N LEU A 227 13.50 -7.42 11.86
CA LEU A 227 13.29 -8.12 13.13
C LEU A 227 14.56 -8.10 13.99
N GLY A 228 15.72 -8.40 13.40
CA GLY A 228 17.00 -8.36 14.09
C GLY A 228 17.31 -6.98 14.67
N ASN A 229 17.10 -5.92 13.90
CA ASN A 229 17.34 -4.55 14.37
C ASN A 229 16.36 -4.14 15.50
N MET A 230 15.11 -4.61 15.46
CA MET A 230 14.16 -4.38 16.55
C MET A 230 14.59 -5.10 17.85
N TYR A 231 15.04 -6.36 17.75
CA TYR A 231 15.57 -7.06 18.93
C TYR A 231 16.86 -6.44 19.47
N ILE A 232 17.74 -5.92 18.60
CA ILE A 232 18.92 -5.16 19.03
C ILE A 232 18.50 -3.93 19.84
N ALA A 233 17.48 -3.21 19.40
CA ALA A 233 16.93 -2.05 20.11
C ALA A 233 16.39 -2.44 21.50
N LEU A 234 15.83 -3.64 21.62
CA LEU A 234 15.27 -4.20 22.85
C LEU A 234 16.30 -4.95 23.72
N LEU A 235 17.59 -5.01 23.37
CA LEU A 235 18.60 -5.67 24.22
C LEU A 235 18.57 -5.21 25.69
N PRO A 236 18.34 -3.92 26.01
CA PRO A 236 18.20 -3.46 27.39
C PRO A 236 16.88 -3.85 28.07
N ARG A 237 15.88 -4.32 27.30
CA ARG A 237 14.48 -4.57 27.71
C ARG A 237 13.95 -5.87 27.10
N LYS A 238 14.45 -7.00 27.61
CA LYS A 238 14.05 -8.36 27.17
C LYS A 238 12.61 -8.74 27.54
N ASP A 239 11.96 -7.91 28.35
CA ASP A 239 10.55 -8.02 28.74
C ASP A 239 9.59 -7.65 27.59
N PHE A 240 10.06 -6.99 26.54
CA PHE A 240 9.24 -6.58 25.41
C PHE A 240 9.37 -7.48 24.19
N THR A 241 8.25 -7.59 23.48
CA THR A 241 8.19 -8.25 22.17
C THR A 241 8.12 -7.16 21.10
N PRO A 242 8.93 -7.23 20.03
CA PRO A 242 8.77 -6.33 18.89
C PRO A 242 7.38 -6.47 18.25
N LEU A 243 6.70 -5.35 18.00
CA LEU A 243 5.33 -5.35 17.48
C LEU A 243 5.25 -4.78 16.06
N VAL A 244 4.33 -5.34 15.28
CA VAL A 244 3.89 -4.78 14.00
C VAL A 244 2.52 -4.13 14.19
N VAL A 245 2.33 -2.97 13.57
CA VAL A 245 1.07 -2.20 13.63
C VAL A 245 0.50 -2.07 12.22
N ALA A 246 -0.70 -2.60 11.98
CA ALA A 246 -1.42 -2.45 10.72
C ALA A 246 -2.19 -1.13 10.72
N LEU A 247 -1.82 -0.24 9.80
CA LEU A 247 -2.38 1.10 9.65
C LEU A 247 -3.51 1.12 8.63
N GLN A 248 -4.49 1.98 8.89
CA GLN A 248 -5.51 2.35 7.92
C GLN A 248 -4.85 3.27 6.86
N ASP A 249 -4.85 2.86 5.58
CA ASP A 249 -4.37 3.70 4.45
C ASP A 249 -5.37 3.70 3.29
N PRO A 250 -6.52 4.39 3.43
CA PRO A 250 -7.53 4.38 2.36
C PRO A 250 -7.03 4.99 1.05
N ILE A 251 -6.11 5.97 1.10
CA ILE A 251 -5.54 6.57 -0.11
C ILE A 251 -4.63 5.55 -0.82
N GLY A 252 -3.83 4.80 -0.06
CA GLY A 252 -3.00 3.73 -0.62
C GLY A 252 -3.82 2.60 -1.21
N VAL A 253 -4.91 2.20 -0.55
CA VAL A 253 -5.84 1.21 -1.11
C VAL A 253 -6.47 1.72 -2.41
N ALA A 254 -6.95 2.98 -2.43
CA ALA A 254 -7.49 3.57 -3.65
C ALA A 254 -6.44 3.61 -4.77
N SER A 255 -5.21 4.00 -4.46
CA SER A 255 -4.09 4.03 -5.42
C SER A 255 -3.82 2.65 -6.02
N GLU A 256 -3.77 1.60 -5.19
CA GLU A 256 -3.57 0.22 -5.65
C GLU A 256 -4.71 -0.27 -6.55
N LEU A 257 -5.97 0.06 -6.23
CA LEU A 257 -7.11 -0.29 -7.08
C LEU A 257 -7.03 0.37 -8.45
N HIS A 258 -6.64 1.64 -8.52
CA HIS A 258 -6.42 2.31 -9.80
C HIS A 258 -5.30 1.66 -10.61
N TYR A 259 -4.20 1.28 -9.96
CA TYR A 259 -3.14 0.54 -10.62
C TYR A 259 -3.64 -0.80 -11.18
N LEU A 260 -4.44 -1.55 -10.44
CA LEU A 260 -4.99 -2.84 -10.90
C LEU A 260 -5.90 -2.69 -12.12
N ILE A 261 -6.69 -1.62 -12.18
CA ILE A 261 -7.48 -1.27 -13.37
C ILE A 261 -6.55 -0.98 -14.55
N ALA A 262 -5.57 -0.09 -14.37
CA ALA A 262 -4.61 0.28 -15.42
C ALA A 262 -3.87 -0.95 -15.96
N ARG A 263 -3.36 -1.81 -15.08
CA ARG A 263 -2.69 -3.07 -15.45
C ARG A 263 -3.62 -3.99 -16.25
N SER A 264 -4.89 -4.08 -15.88
CA SER A 264 -5.87 -4.91 -16.59
C SER A 264 -6.16 -4.36 -17.99
N VAL A 265 -6.27 -3.04 -18.14
CA VAL A 265 -6.39 -2.37 -19.45
C VAL A 265 -5.15 -2.58 -20.31
N THR A 266 -3.95 -2.49 -19.73
CA THR A 266 -2.70 -2.78 -20.43
C THR A 266 -2.67 -4.22 -20.93
N ARG A 267 -3.03 -5.20 -20.10
CA ARG A 267 -3.10 -6.63 -20.51
C ARG A 267 -4.07 -6.85 -21.67
N LYS A 268 -5.26 -6.22 -21.62
CA LYS A 268 -6.22 -6.26 -22.74
C LYS A 268 -5.61 -5.68 -24.01
N THR A 269 -4.98 -4.52 -23.91
CA THR A 269 -4.37 -3.80 -25.05
C THR A 269 -3.24 -4.60 -25.68
N GLU A 270 -2.37 -5.19 -24.85
CA GLU A 270 -1.31 -6.08 -25.31
C GLU A 270 -1.86 -7.34 -25.99
N TYR A 271 -2.88 -7.97 -25.41
CA TYR A 271 -3.53 -9.12 -26.03
C TYR A 271 -4.12 -8.76 -27.40
N ALA A 272 -4.85 -7.63 -27.48
CA ALA A 272 -5.41 -7.13 -28.74
C ALA A 272 -4.32 -6.86 -29.77
N GLY A 273 -3.23 -6.20 -29.38
CA GLY A 273 -2.09 -5.91 -30.24
C GLY A 273 -1.40 -7.17 -30.77
N ARG A 274 -1.08 -8.13 -29.89
CA ARG A 274 -0.41 -9.40 -30.26
C ARG A 274 -1.28 -10.27 -31.19
N ASN A 275 -2.60 -10.13 -31.10
CA ASN A 275 -3.55 -10.94 -31.87
C ASN A 275 -4.18 -10.23 -33.06
N ALA A 276 -3.89 -8.94 -33.28
CA ALA A 276 -4.49 -8.13 -34.33
C ALA A 276 -4.28 -8.72 -35.73
N HIS A 277 -3.04 -9.09 -36.06
CA HIS A 277 -2.72 -9.72 -37.36
C HIS A 277 -3.48 -11.04 -37.54
N LYS A 278 -3.46 -11.91 -36.52
CA LYS A 278 -4.14 -13.20 -36.57
C LYS A 278 -5.66 -13.05 -36.75
N LEU A 279 -6.26 -12.04 -36.12
CA LEU A 279 -7.68 -11.73 -36.25
C LEU A 279 -8.02 -11.21 -37.66
N GLN A 280 -7.19 -10.31 -38.19
CA GLN A 280 -7.33 -9.79 -39.56
C GLN A 280 -7.18 -10.91 -40.60
N SER A 281 -6.15 -11.74 -40.49
CA SER A 281 -5.96 -12.90 -41.37
C SER A 281 -7.14 -13.87 -41.28
N ALA A 282 -7.61 -14.20 -40.08
CA ALA A 282 -8.77 -15.05 -39.87
C ALA A 282 -10.04 -14.49 -40.54
N THR A 283 -10.25 -13.18 -40.42
CA THR A 283 -11.39 -12.47 -41.04
C THR A 283 -11.29 -12.46 -42.56
N LEU A 284 -10.11 -12.20 -43.12
CA LEU A 284 -9.88 -12.23 -44.58
C LEU A 284 -10.11 -13.64 -45.14
N ILE A 285 -9.57 -14.67 -44.49
CA ILE A 285 -9.78 -16.08 -44.88
C ILE A 285 -11.27 -16.41 -44.83
N ARG A 286 -11.99 -16.02 -43.77
CA ARG A 286 -13.43 -16.24 -43.66
C ARG A 286 -14.19 -15.60 -44.81
N ASN A 287 -13.98 -14.30 -45.03
CA ASN A 287 -14.70 -13.55 -46.05
C ASN A 287 -14.40 -14.10 -47.45
N TYR A 288 -13.14 -14.47 -47.74
CA TYR A 288 -12.76 -15.10 -49.00
C TYR A 288 -13.53 -16.40 -49.25
N PHE A 289 -13.56 -17.31 -48.28
CA PHE A 289 -14.24 -18.59 -48.45
C PHE A 289 -15.77 -18.50 -48.41
N GLU A 290 -16.33 -17.52 -47.68
CA GLU A 290 -17.77 -17.24 -47.74
C GLU A 290 -18.19 -16.74 -49.13
N GLU A 291 -17.41 -15.84 -49.72
CA GLU A 291 -17.70 -15.32 -51.06
C GLU A 291 -17.53 -16.41 -52.14
N MET A 292 -16.46 -17.20 -52.04
CA MET A 292 -16.26 -18.37 -52.92
C MET A 292 -17.41 -19.38 -52.79
N LYS A 293 -17.93 -19.63 -51.59
CA LYS A 293 -19.09 -20.51 -51.38
C LYS A 293 -20.37 -19.95 -52.04
N LYS A 294 -20.61 -18.63 -51.95
CA LYS A 294 -21.74 -17.99 -52.65
C LYS A 294 -21.63 -18.12 -54.17
N GLN A 295 -20.42 -18.03 -54.72
CA GLN A 295 -20.17 -18.20 -56.15
C GLN A 295 -20.25 -19.67 -56.60
N ALA A 296 -19.79 -20.61 -55.77
CA ALA A 296 -19.88 -22.04 -56.05
C ALA A 296 -21.33 -22.58 -56.05
N GLY A 297 -22.26 -21.93 -55.36
CA GLY A 297 -23.69 -22.21 -55.51
C GLY A 297 -24.23 -22.04 -56.95
N LYS A 298 -23.44 -21.44 -57.85
CA LYS A 298 -23.73 -21.25 -59.28
C LYS A 298 -22.92 -22.17 -60.21
N ASN A 299 -21.96 -22.96 -59.69
CA ASN A 299 -21.12 -23.86 -60.50
C ASN A 299 -20.52 -25.03 -59.65
N PRO A 300 -20.89 -26.30 -59.93
CA PRO A 300 -20.45 -27.48 -59.15
C PRO A 300 -18.94 -27.72 -59.10
N ASP A 301 -18.19 -27.43 -60.18
CA ASP A 301 -16.74 -27.70 -60.25
C ASP A 301 -15.90 -26.82 -59.30
N LEU A 302 -16.44 -25.65 -58.94
CA LEU A 302 -15.84 -24.73 -57.97
C LEU A 302 -15.87 -25.28 -56.52
N GLY A 303 -16.81 -26.17 -56.21
CA GLY A 303 -16.93 -26.77 -54.87
C GLY A 303 -15.72 -27.61 -54.47
N HIS A 304 -15.21 -28.45 -55.39
CA HIS A 304 -14.05 -29.31 -55.12
C HIS A 304 -12.75 -28.50 -55.01
N MET A 305 -12.61 -27.41 -55.77
CA MET A 305 -11.48 -26.49 -55.66
C MET A 305 -11.45 -25.74 -54.33
N ILE A 306 -12.62 -25.33 -53.81
CA ILE A 306 -12.74 -24.64 -52.51
C ILE A 306 -12.26 -25.55 -51.36
N VAL A 307 -12.67 -26.82 -51.35
CA VAL A 307 -12.23 -27.79 -50.33
C VAL A 307 -10.72 -27.99 -50.38
N LYS A 308 -10.15 -28.10 -51.59
CA LYS A 308 -8.70 -28.22 -51.76
C LYS A 308 -7.95 -26.98 -51.25
N GLN A 309 -8.46 -25.78 -51.51
CA GLN A 309 -7.89 -24.53 -50.99
C GLN A 309 -8.02 -24.43 -49.46
N GLN A 310 -9.14 -24.85 -48.87
CA GLN A 310 -9.31 -24.90 -47.42
C GLN A 310 -8.27 -25.78 -46.73
N ASN A 311 -7.84 -26.88 -47.37
CA ASN A 311 -6.81 -27.77 -46.84
C ASN A 311 -5.38 -27.18 -46.96
N LEU A 312 -5.17 -26.18 -47.82
CA LEU A 312 -3.87 -25.51 -48.01
C LEU A 312 -3.65 -24.36 -47.02
N VAL A 313 -4.71 -23.88 -46.37
CA VAL A 313 -4.64 -22.86 -45.33
C VAL A 313 -5.11 -23.43 -44.00
N ASN A 314 -4.76 -22.80 -42.88
CA ASN A 314 -5.27 -23.21 -41.57
C ASN A 314 -6.72 -22.73 -41.36
N TYR A 315 -7.64 -23.18 -42.23
CA TYR A 315 -9.02 -22.71 -42.32
C TYR A 315 -9.80 -22.95 -41.02
N ALA A 316 -9.70 -24.15 -40.43
CA ALA A 316 -10.40 -24.49 -39.20
C ALA A 316 -10.00 -23.55 -38.04
N SER A 317 -8.69 -23.32 -37.85
CA SER A 317 -8.22 -22.39 -36.82
C SER A 317 -8.62 -20.94 -37.12
N ALA A 318 -8.62 -20.54 -38.40
CA ALA A 318 -9.07 -19.22 -38.81
C ALA A 318 -10.58 -19.01 -38.54
N MET A 319 -11.42 -20.02 -38.68
CA MET A 319 -12.85 -19.90 -38.38
C MET A 319 -13.13 -19.84 -36.88
N LEU A 320 -12.36 -20.57 -36.07
CA LEU A 320 -12.52 -20.60 -34.61
C LEU A 320 -11.97 -19.34 -33.93
N PHE A 321 -10.88 -18.77 -34.46
CA PHE A 321 -10.11 -17.75 -33.77
C PHE A 321 -10.89 -16.47 -33.42
N PRO A 322 -11.76 -15.89 -34.27
CA PRO A 322 -12.55 -14.72 -33.92
C PRO A 322 -13.43 -14.92 -32.67
N GLY A 323 -14.00 -16.12 -32.49
CA GLY A 323 -14.80 -16.46 -31.30
C GLY A 323 -13.94 -16.59 -30.05
N VAL A 324 -12.78 -17.23 -30.15
CA VAL A 324 -11.80 -17.33 -29.05
C VAL A 324 -11.30 -15.95 -28.64
N TYR A 325 -10.95 -15.11 -29.62
CA TYR A 325 -10.52 -13.73 -29.40
C TYR A 325 -11.60 -12.90 -28.70
N ALA A 326 -12.84 -12.96 -29.20
CA ALA A 326 -13.96 -12.22 -28.61
C ALA A 326 -14.22 -12.63 -27.15
N LYS A 327 -14.19 -13.94 -26.86
CA LYS A 327 -14.35 -14.47 -25.50
C LYS A 327 -13.26 -13.98 -24.55
N GLU A 328 -12.01 -13.92 -25.02
CA GLU A 328 -10.90 -13.42 -24.19
C GLU A 328 -11.01 -11.91 -23.94
N ILE A 329 -11.42 -11.14 -24.96
CA ILE A 329 -11.70 -9.70 -24.80
C ILE A 329 -12.83 -9.46 -23.80
N GLU A 330 -13.90 -10.23 -23.88
CA GLU A 330 -15.04 -10.15 -22.94
C GLU A 330 -14.63 -10.51 -21.51
N ALA A 331 -13.73 -11.49 -21.34
CA ALA A 331 -13.15 -11.83 -20.04
C ALA A 331 -12.32 -10.66 -19.47
N PHE A 332 -11.51 -9.99 -20.30
CA PHE A 332 -10.82 -8.77 -19.89
C PHE A 332 -11.79 -7.66 -19.50
N ASP A 333 -12.83 -7.41 -20.30
CA ASP A 333 -13.83 -6.37 -20.02
C ASP A 333 -14.59 -6.62 -18.71
N SER A 334 -14.94 -7.88 -18.44
CA SER A 334 -15.58 -8.29 -17.19
C SER A 334 -14.66 -8.05 -15.99
N ALA A 335 -13.37 -8.41 -16.11
CA ALA A 335 -12.39 -8.19 -15.03
C ALA A 335 -12.14 -6.70 -14.77
N ILE A 336 -12.03 -5.89 -15.83
CA ILE A 336 -11.88 -4.43 -15.73
C ILE A 336 -13.10 -3.82 -15.06
N ALA A 337 -14.31 -4.21 -15.45
CA ALA A 337 -15.55 -3.72 -14.86
C ALA A 337 -15.63 -4.02 -13.35
N ALA A 338 -15.25 -5.23 -12.93
CA ALA A 338 -15.19 -5.58 -11.52
C ALA A 338 -14.18 -4.72 -10.74
N ALA A 339 -12.97 -4.52 -11.28
CA ALA A 339 -11.96 -3.68 -10.65
C ALA A 339 -12.39 -2.20 -10.56
N VAL A 340 -13.08 -1.68 -11.57
CA VAL A 340 -13.67 -0.33 -11.56
C VAL A 340 -14.74 -0.21 -10.45
N MET A 341 -15.57 -1.24 -10.27
CA MET A 341 -16.57 -1.26 -9.20
C MET A 341 -15.94 -1.23 -7.81
N ASP A 342 -14.81 -1.93 -7.61
CA ASP A 342 -14.06 -1.90 -6.36
C ASP A 342 -13.52 -0.49 -6.06
N SER A 343 -12.92 0.17 -7.07
CA SER A 343 -12.45 1.55 -6.94
C SER A 343 -13.58 2.54 -6.63
N ILE A 344 -14.73 2.44 -7.33
CA ILE A 344 -15.91 3.28 -7.06
C ILE A 344 -16.41 3.07 -5.63
N SER A 345 -16.47 1.82 -5.16
CA SER A 345 -16.92 1.49 -3.81
C SER A 345 -16.03 2.10 -2.73
N TRP A 346 -14.72 2.15 -2.99
CA TRP A 346 -13.75 2.82 -2.13
C TRP A 346 -13.86 4.35 -2.15
N VAL A 347 -13.97 4.96 -3.34
CA VAL A 347 -14.15 6.42 -3.45
C VAL A 347 -15.41 6.88 -2.71
N ARG A 348 -16.48 6.07 -2.70
CA ARG A 348 -17.69 6.35 -1.91
C ARG A 348 -17.45 6.38 -0.40
N LEU A 349 -16.41 5.75 0.14
CA LEU A 349 -16.05 5.89 1.56
C LEU A 349 -15.34 7.22 1.89
N ILE A 350 -14.83 7.90 0.87
CA ILE A 350 -14.24 9.25 0.97
C ILE A 350 -15.33 10.33 0.99
N ASP A 351 -16.59 9.97 0.70
CA ASP A 351 -17.75 10.85 0.83
C ASP A 351 -17.83 11.47 2.25
N PRO A 352 -18.14 12.78 2.37
CA PRO A 352 -18.31 13.52 3.64
C PRO A 352 -19.11 12.80 4.73
N SER A 353 -20.07 11.96 4.33
CA SER A 353 -20.94 11.20 5.24
C SER A 353 -20.34 9.88 5.76
N ARG A 354 -19.17 9.47 5.29
CA ARG A 354 -18.54 8.15 5.54
C ARG A 354 -17.13 8.28 6.15
N LEU A 355 -16.51 7.14 6.47
CA LEU A 355 -15.33 6.99 7.34
C LEU A 355 -14.28 8.11 7.19
N LEU A 356 -13.85 8.44 5.97
CA LEU A 356 -12.85 9.47 5.71
C LEU A 356 -13.45 10.88 5.57
N GLY A 357 -14.67 11.00 5.06
CA GLY A 357 -15.32 12.30 4.94
C GLY A 357 -15.71 12.89 6.29
N LYS A 358 -16.06 12.06 7.27
CA LYS A 358 -16.26 12.47 8.68
C LYS A 358 -14.96 12.88 9.36
N ALA A 359 -13.84 12.36 8.89
CA ALA A 359 -12.51 12.65 9.40
C ALA A 359 -11.91 13.96 8.81
N LEU A 360 -12.33 14.37 7.62
CA LEU A 360 -11.75 15.50 6.89
C LEU A 360 -12.60 16.78 6.92
N HIS A 361 -13.78 16.76 7.57
CA HIS A 361 -14.69 17.89 7.76
C HIS A 361 -14.82 18.24 9.23
#